data_AF-A0A7V3QXL4-F1
#
_entry.id   AF-A0A7V3QXL4-F1
#
_cell.length_a   1.000
_cell.length_b   1.000
_cell.length_c   1.000
_cell.angle_alpha   90.00
_cell.angle_beta   90.00
_cell.angle_gamma   90.00
#
_symmetry.space_group_name_H-M   'P 1'
#
loop_
_entity.id
_entity.type
_entity.pdbx_description
1 polymer ?
#
loop_
_entity_poly.entity_id
_entity_poly.type
_entity_poly.pdbx_seq_one_letter_code
_entity_poly.pdbx_strand_id
1 'polypeptide(L)' 'ASMVLRCDDCIAYHVIRCREEGCSRAELFEAFNVALVVGGSIVIPHLRRAVALLDEVEAQGGDAP' A
#
# COMPACT_ATOMS: atom_id res chain seq x y z
N ALA A 1 4.44 6.51 -6.13
CA ALA A 1 5.64 7.34 -5.85
C ALA A 1 6.17 7.15 -4.43
N SER A 2 5.31 7.27 -3.40
CA SER A 2 5.71 7.25 -1.98
C SER A 2 6.59 6.06 -1.57
N MET A 3 6.30 4.85 -2.09
CA MET A 3 7.07 3.64 -1.79
C MET A 3 8.52 3.69 -2.29
N VAL A 4 8.77 4.12 -3.52
CA VAL A 4 10.14 4.22 -4.06
C VAL A 4 10.93 5.35 -3.40
N LEU A 5 10.24 6.37 -2.90
CA LEU A 5 10.81 7.44 -2.08
C LEU A 5 10.95 7.09 -0.60
N ARG A 6 10.40 5.93 -0.17
CA ARG A 6 10.51 5.40 1.20
C ARG A 6 9.96 6.34 2.28
N CYS A 7 8.94 7.13 1.96
CA CYS A 7 8.23 7.97 2.93
C CYS A 7 7.06 7.19 3.55
N ASP A 8 7.21 6.65 4.76
CA ASP A 8 6.18 5.82 5.41
C ASP A 8 4.85 6.55 5.62
N ASP A 9 4.89 7.80 6.10
CA ASP A 9 3.66 8.59 6.29
C ASP A 9 2.94 8.85 4.96
N CYS A 10 3.69 9.13 3.89
CA CYS A 10 3.15 9.31 2.56
C CYS A 10 2.56 7.99 2.03
N ILE A 11 3.19 6.85 2.31
CA ILE A 11 2.68 5.53 1.91
C ILE A 11 1.37 5.25 2.63
N ALA A 12 1.31 5.47 3.93
CA ALA A 12 0.12 5.26 4.73
C ALA A 12 -1.06 6.11 4.24
N TYR A 13 -0.81 7.41 4.05
CA TYR A 13 -1.81 8.34 3.51
C TYR A 13 -2.38 7.85 2.18
N HIS A 14 -1.52 7.49 1.22
CA HIS A 14 -1.99 7.07 -0.10
C HIS A 14 -2.65 5.69 -0.10
N VAL A 15 -2.23 4.74 0.74
CA VAL A 15 -2.90 3.43 0.86
C VAL A 15 -4.33 3.59 1.37
N ILE A 16 -4.54 4.38 2.43
CA ILE A 16 -5.87 4.67 2.98
C ILE A 16 -6.75 5.34 1.92
N ARG A 17 -6.24 6.40 1.27
CA ARG A 17 -6.97 7.12 0.21
C ARG A 17 -7.35 6.22 -0.96
N CYS A 18 -6.44 5.37 -1.44
CA CYS A 18 -6.74 4.42 -2.51
C CYS A 18 -7.84 3.44 -2.11
N ARG A 19 -7.88 2.98 -0.86
CA ARG A 19 -8.98 2.13 -0.38
C ARG A 19 -10.31 2.88 -0.28
N GLU A 20 -10.31 4.13 0.19
CA GLU A 20 -11.51 4.99 0.21
C GLU A 20 -12.05 5.26 -1.20
N GLU A 21 -11.17 5.29 -2.21
CA GLU A 21 -11.52 5.47 -3.62
C GLU A 21 -11.90 4.14 -4.31
N GLY A 22 -11.95 3.04 -3.56
CA GLY A 22 -12.40 1.73 -4.04
C GLY A 22 -11.34 0.93 -4.80
N CYS A 23 -10.07 1.32 -4.79
CA CYS A 23 -9.01 0.51 -5.39
C CYS A 23 -8.97 -0.85 -4.69
N SER A 24 -9.09 -1.92 -5.48
CA SER A 24 -9.05 -3.29 -5.00
C SER A 24 -7.70 -3.64 -4.39
N ARG A 25 -7.69 -4.67 -3.53
CA ARG A 25 -6.45 -5.23 -2.99
C ARG A 25 -5.50 -5.66 -4.12
N ALA A 26 -6.04 -6.29 -5.17
CA ALA A 26 -5.23 -6.72 -6.32
C ALA A 26 -4.51 -5.54 -7.00
N GLU A 27 -5.21 -4.44 -7.28
CA GLU A 27 -4.63 -3.24 -7.89
C GLU A 27 -3.54 -2.62 -7.00
N LEU A 28 -3.74 -2.59 -5.68
CA LEU A 28 -2.73 -2.12 -4.74
C LEU A 28 -1.47 -3.00 -4.76
N PHE A 29 -1.64 -4.33 -4.76
CA PHE A 29 -0.51 -5.26 -4.83
C PHE A 29 0.24 -5.16 -6.18
N GLU A 30 -0.46 -4.91 -7.28
CA GLU A 30 0.21 -4.60 -8.56
C GLU A 30 1.09 -3.35 -8.46
N ALA A 31 0.57 -2.27 -7.89
CA ALA A 31 1.34 -1.04 -7.67
C ALA A 31 2.53 -1.27 -6.71
N PHE A 32 2.36 -2.07 -5.65
CA PHE A 32 3.42 -2.43 -4.72
C PHE A 32 4.52 -3.25 -5.40
N ASN A 33 4.17 -4.16 -6.31
CA ASN A 33 5.12 -4.94 -7.09
C ASN A 33 5.93 -4.05 -8.04
N VAL A 34 5.29 -3.10 -8.72
CA VAL A 34 6.00 -2.09 -9.52
C VAL A 34 6.98 -1.30 -8.65
N ALA A 35 6.55 -0.86 -7.47
CA ALA A 35 7.44 -0.14 -6.55
C ALA A 35 8.61 -1.00 -6.04
N LEU A 36 8.41 -2.30 -5.80
CA LEU A 36 9.46 -3.22 -5.38
C LEU A 36 10.49 -3.45 -6.51
N VAL A 37 10.04 -3.65 -7.74
CA VAL A 37 10.94 -3.85 -8.89
C VAL A 37 11.75 -2.58 -9.18
N VAL A 38 11.10 -1.41 -9.16
CA VAL A 38 11.75 -0.13 -9.47
C VAL A 38 12.62 0.38 -8.33
N GLY A 39 12.15 0.27 -7.08
CA GLY A 39 12.87 0.76 -5.90
C GLY A 39 13.85 -0.24 -5.30
N GLY A 40 13.83 -1.50 -5.73
CA GLY A 40 14.68 -2.57 -5.24
C GLY A 40 14.32 -3.06 -3.83
N SER A 41 15.13 -3.98 -3.31
CA SER A 41 14.90 -4.64 -2.01
C SER A 41 14.83 -3.69 -0.82
N ILE A 42 15.37 -2.47 -0.93
CA ILE A 42 15.30 -1.46 0.13
C ILE A 42 13.85 -0.98 0.40
N VAL A 43 12.92 -1.22 -0.53
CA VAL A 43 11.49 -0.93 -0.35
C VAL A 43 10.79 -1.97 0.53
N ILE A 44 11.36 -3.17 0.71
CA ILE A 44 10.69 -4.29 1.43
C ILE A 44 10.20 -3.90 2.83
N PRO A 45 10.97 -3.21 3.70
CA PRO A 45 10.46 -2.81 5.01
C PRO A 45 9.24 -1.88 4.93
N HIS A 46 9.21 -0.98 3.96
CA HIS A 46 8.10 -0.05 3.72
C HIS A 46 6.88 -0.77 3.16
N LEU A 47 7.10 -1.71 2.23
CA LEU A 47 6.04 -2.55 1.67
C LEU A 47 5.38 -3.42 2.76
N ARG A 48 6.17 -4.02 3.64
CA ARG A 48 5.62 -4.82 4.75
C ARG A 48 4.73 -4.00 5.68
N ARG A 49 5.12 -2.75 5.98
CA ARG A 49 4.29 -1.82 6.76
C ARG A 49 3.02 -1.40 6.00
N ALA A 50 3.14 -1.14 4.70
CA ALA A 50 2.00 -0.79 3.85
C ALA A 50 0.96 -1.92 3.80
N VAL A 51 1.41 -3.18 3.70
CA VAL A 51 0.51 -4.35 3.71
C VAL A 51 -0.15 -4.52 5.08
N ALA A 52 0.60 -4.38 6.18
CA ALA A 52 0.02 -4.43 7.53
C ALA A 52 -1.07 -3.37 7.73
N LEU A 53 -0.81 -2.13 7.29
CA LEU A 53 -1.81 -1.06 7.33
C LEU A 53 -3.02 -1.38 6.44
N LEU A 54 -2.80 -1.93 5.25
CA LEU A 54 -3.89 -2.31 4.35
C LEU A 54 -4.79 -3.37 5.01
N ASP A 55 -4.19 -4.36 5.67
CA ASP A 55 -4.95 -5.39 6.41
C ASP A 55 -5.77 -4.75 7.57
N GLU A 56 -5.22 -3.75 8.28
CA GLU A 56 -5.94 -3.00 9.31
C GLU A 56 -7.13 -2.21 8.73
N VAL A 57 -6.92 -1.52 7.61
CA VAL A 57 -7.96 -0.75 6.90
C VAL A 57 -9.08 -1.66 6.40
N GLU A 58 -8.73 -2.83 5.85
CA GLU A 58 -9.71 -3.83 5.40
C GLU A 58 -10.49 -4.45 6.57
N ALA A 59 -9.82 -4.70 7.70
CA ALA A 59 -10.47 -5.21 8.90
C ALA A 59 -11.45 -4.19 9.53
N GLN A 60 -11.13 -2.90 9.44
CA GLN A 60 -12.02 -1.81 9.90
C GLN A 60 -13.17 -1.53 8.92
N GLY A 61 -12.92 -1.76 7.62
CA GLY A 61 -13.84 -1.45 6.53
C GLY A 61 -14.85 -2.54 6.18
N GLY A 62 -14.76 -3.74 6.80
CA GLY A 62 -15.76 -4.81 6.67
C GLY A 62 -16.27 -5.01 5.25
N ASP A 63 -15.36 -5.38 4.33
CA ASP A 63 -15.63 -5.83 2.95
C ASP A 63 -16.89 -5.23 2.31
N ALA A 64 -16.81 -3.95 1.91
CA ALA A 64 -17.77 -3.41 0.96
C ALA A 64 -17.55 -4.15 -0.39
N PRO A 65 -18.59 -4.82 -0.92
CA PRO A 65 -18.48 -5.74 -2.06
C PRO A 65 -18.07 -5.06 -3.37
#